data_AF-A0A3D5E317-F1
#
_entry.id   AF-A0A3D5E317-F1
#
_cell.length_a   1.000
_cell.length_b   1.000
_cell.length_c   1.000
_cell.angle_alpha   90.00
_cell.angle_beta   90.00
_cell.angle_gamma   90.00
#
_symmetry.space_group_name_H-M   'P 1'
#
loop_
_entity.id
_entity.type
_entity.pdbx_description
1 polymer ?
#
loop_
_entity_poly.entity_id
_entity_poly.type
_entity_poly.pdbx_seq_one_letter_code
_entity_poly.pdbx_strand_id
1 'polypeptide(L)'
;MKYKLIKFIDSYTIQRVSDNTSFTPDLRNIDYQQFLDDIYEKGTEIVEGADIQTEISYTDARVAEYPPIKDQLDKIYHGGIDAWKADIKVIKDKYPKTQVGITTTEALPSWLATALFDKQKEEYVAAKERLAQFELANGKKAVIGTQNVWSDKLEAYIDEDVIGFIIEPLPIVIKDENGNNIRNPLVVQDEAERVAAQEVINKTPQAVIDSINT
;
A
#
# COMPACT_ATOMS: atom_id res chain seq x y z
N MET A 1 4.09 3.86 10.94
CA MET A 1 2.84 4.26 11.61
C MET A 1 2.05 3.01 11.93
N LYS A 2 1.05 3.06 12.82
CA LYS A 2 0.09 1.97 13.02
C LYS A 2 -1.33 2.51 12.94
N TYR A 3 -2.22 1.72 12.38
CA TYR A 3 -3.62 2.07 12.19
C TYR A 3 -4.52 0.98 12.72
N LYS A 4 -5.71 1.36 13.18
CA LYS A 4 -6.77 0.45 13.58
C LYS A 4 -8.04 0.80 12.86
N LEU A 5 -8.70 -0.19 12.27
CA LEU A 5 -10.02 0.00 11.70
C LEU A 5 -11.06 0.03 12.81
N ILE A 6 -12.08 0.87 12.65
CA ILE A 6 -13.24 0.92 13.53
C ILE A 6 -14.46 0.76 12.63
N LYS A 7 -15.22 -0.30 12.88
CA LYS A 7 -16.41 -0.64 12.10
C LYS A 7 -17.64 0.06 12.65
N PHE A 8 -18.37 0.72 11.76
CA PHE A 8 -19.74 1.17 11.97
C PHE A 8 -20.69 0.32 11.12
N ILE A 9 -22.00 0.48 11.32
CA ILE A 9 -23.05 -0.36 10.71
C ILE A 9 -22.82 -0.53 9.19
N ASP A 10 -22.58 0.58 8.49
CA ASP A 10 -22.45 0.61 7.02
C ASP A 10 -21.11 1.22 6.54
N SER A 11 -20.13 1.40 7.44
CA SER A 11 -18.87 2.07 7.07
C SER A 11 -17.71 1.69 7.98
N TYR A 12 -16.50 2.08 7.57
CA TYR A 12 -15.31 2.04 8.40
C TYR A 12 -14.80 3.44 8.65
N THR A 13 -14.21 3.63 9.82
CA THR A 13 -13.25 4.72 10.04
C THR A 13 -11.90 4.10 10.34
N ILE A 14 -10.86 4.86 10.07
CA ILE A 14 -9.47 4.49 10.31
C ILE A 14 -8.97 5.37 11.43
N GLN A 15 -8.42 4.76 12.47
CA GLN A 15 -7.78 5.46 13.56
C GLN A 15 -6.27 5.33 13.45
N ARG A 16 -5.57 6.46 13.45
CA ARG A 16 -4.12 6.51 13.61
C ARG A 16 -3.78 6.33 15.08
N VAL A 17 -3.00 5.29 15.40
CA VAL A 17 -2.76 4.86 16.79
C VAL A 17 -1.88 5.82 17.57
N SER A 18 -1.00 6.58 16.90
CA SER A 18 -0.04 7.47 17.56
C SER A 18 -0.69 8.67 18.27
N ASP A 19 -1.80 9.17 17.73
CA ASP A 19 -2.48 10.37 18.21
C ASP A 19 -4.00 10.18 18.40
N ASN A 20 -4.50 8.95 18.18
CA ASN A 20 -5.91 8.59 18.21
C ASN A 20 -6.80 9.36 17.23
N THR A 21 -6.21 10.00 16.21
CA THR A 21 -6.97 10.71 15.17
C THR A 21 -7.74 9.71 14.32
N SER A 22 -9.06 9.88 14.24
CA SER A 22 -9.94 9.06 13.41
C SER A 22 -10.38 9.82 12.16
N PHE A 23 -10.36 9.15 11.02
CA PHE A 23 -10.74 9.71 9.73
C PHE A 23 -11.48 8.69 8.88
N THR A 24 -12.25 9.19 7.91
CA THR A 24 -13.01 8.37 6.97
C THR A 24 -12.16 7.99 5.76
N PRO A 25 -12.41 6.84 5.12
CA PRO A 25 -11.77 6.43 3.87
C PRO A 25 -12.31 7.24 2.67
N ASP A 26 -12.03 8.54 2.63
CA ASP A 26 -12.36 9.46 1.54
C ASP A 26 -11.06 9.98 0.91
N LEU A 27 -10.91 9.86 -0.40
CA LEU A 27 -9.72 10.32 -1.14
C LEU A 27 -9.43 11.81 -1.02
N ARG A 28 -10.41 12.63 -0.63
CA ARG A 28 -10.21 14.07 -0.37
C ARG A 28 -9.64 14.34 1.01
N ASN A 29 -9.54 13.33 1.87
CA ASN A 29 -8.96 13.44 3.20
C ASN A 29 -7.45 13.17 3.14
N ILE A 30 -6.67 14.16 3.58
CA ILE A 30 -5.20 14.09 3.61
C ILE A 30 -4.72 12.95 4.52
N ASP A 31 -5.38 12.70 5.65
CA ASP A 31 -5.01 11.60 6.54
C ASP A 31 -5.26 10.23 5.89
N TYR A 32 -6.29 10.13 5.03
CA TYR A 32 -6.53 8.92 4.26
C TYR A 32 -5.52 8.72 3.14
N GLN A 33 -5.15 9.79 2.42
CA GLN A 33 -4.05 9.71 1.45
C GLN A 33 -2.74 9.27 2.10
N GLN A 34 -2.40 9.86 3.25
CA GLN A 34 -1.23 9.45 4.03
C GLN A 34 -1.33 7.99 4.49
N PHE A 35 -2.52 7.51 4.86
CA PHE A 35 -2.75 6.11 5.16
C PHE A 35 -2.47 5.20 3.96
N LEU A 36 -2.91 5.58 2.75
CA LEU A 36 -2.64 4.85 1.51
C LEU A 36 -1.15 4.80 1.18
N ASP A 37 -0.44 5.91 1.35
CA ASP A 37 1.01 5.96 1.20
C ASP A 37 1.71 5.03 2.20
N ASP A 38 1.27 5.05 3.46
CA ASP A 38 1.86 4.24 4.51
C ASP A 38 1.67 2.73 4.27
N ILE A 39 0.49 2.28 3.82
CA ILE A 39 0.27 0.86 3.47
C ILE A 39 0.98 0.45 2.18
N TYR A 40 1.22 1.40 1.26
CA TYR A 40 1.98 1.14 0.05
C TYR A 40 3.47 0.92 0.38
N GLU A 41 4.05 1.77 1.21
CA GLU A 41 5.46 1.69 1.60
C GLU A 41 5.76 0.54 2.56
N LYS A 42 4.89 0.34 3.56
CA LYS A 42 5.16 -0.52 4.73
C LYS A 42 4.29 -1.77 4.77
N GLY A 43 3.44 -1.98 3.75
CA GLY A 43 2.50 -3.10 3.69
C GLY A 43 1.29 -2.95 4.62
N THR A 44 0.36 -3.89 4.54
CA THR A 44 -0.89 -3.87 5.31
C THR A 44 -0.74 -4.35 6.74
N GLU A 45 0.43 -4.88 7.13
CA GLU A 45 0.75 -5.32 8.50
C GLU A 45 0.69 -4.20 9.54
N ILE A 46 0.74 -2.94 9.11
CA ILE A 46 0.57 -1.78 9.97
C ILE A 46 -0.88 -1.51 10.35
N VAL A 47 -1.84 -2.22 9.73
CA VAL A 47 -3.28 -2.04 9.90
C VAL A 47 -3.85 -3.21 10.69
N GLU A 48 -4.46 -2.89 11.83
CA GLU A 48 -5.25 -3.83 12.63
C GLU A 48 -6.72 -3.76 12.20
N GLY A 49 -7.39 -4.92 12.11
CA GLY A 49 -8.81 -5.01 11.83
C GLY A 49 -9.67 -4.39 12.95
N ALA A 50 -10.98 -4.27 12.71
CA ALA A 50 -11.85 -3.69 13.71
C ALA A 50 -12.18 -4.67 14.84
N ASP A 51 -12.30 -4.13 16.03
CA ASP A 51 -12.83 -4.87 17.15
C ASP A 51 -14.34 -5.03 16.97
N ILE A 52 -14.78 -6.27 16.74
CA ILE A 52 -16.19 -6.61 16.70
C ILE A 52 -16.59 -7.31 17.98
N GLN A 53 -17.71 -6.89 18.56
CA GLN A 53 -18.38 -7.69 19.58
C GLN A 53 -19.06 -8.85 18.87
N THR A 54 -18.46 -10.03 18.98
CA THR A 54 -19.17 -11.25 18.62
C THR A 54 -19.90 -11.71 19.87
N GLU A 55 -21.22 -11.81 19.80
CA GLU A 55 -21.98 -12.51 20.81
C GLU A 55 -21.69 -14.00 20.69
N ILE A 56 -20.51 -14.45 21.15
CA ILE A 56 -20.38 -15.86 21.50
C ILE A 56 -21.34 -16.06 22.66
N SER A 57 -22.32 -16.93 22.45
CA SER A 57 -23.24 -17.27 23.52
C SER A 57 -22.41 -17.76 24.72
N TYR A 58 -22.78 -17.38 25.95
CA TYR A 58 -22.06 -17.86 27.14
C TYR A 58 -21.95 -19.39 27.18
N THR A 59 -22.86 -20.09 26.49
CA THR A 59 -22.83 -21.54 26.28
C THR A 59 -21.60 -21.98 25.48
N ASP A 60 -21.32 -21.36 24.34
CA ASP A 60 -20.18 -21.73 23.48
C ASP A 60 -18.84 -21.42 24.16
N ALA A 61 -18.74 -20.27 24.84
CA ALA A 61 -17.54 -19.89 25.58
C ALA A 61 -17.23 -20.88 26.73
N ARG A 62 -18.25 -21.37 27.43
CA ARG A 62 -18.07 -22.39 28.48
C ARG A 62 -17.71 -23.74 27.90
N VAL A 63 -18.31 -24.13 26.78
CA VAL A 63 -18.00 -25.40 26.10
C VAL A 63 -16.53 -25.46 25.69
N ALA A 64 -15.97 -24.34 25.22
CA ALA A 64 -14.57 -24.25 24.84
C ALA A 64 -13.59 -24.44 26.02
N GLU A 65 -13.97 -24.03 27.24
CA GLU A 65 -13.11 -24.17 28.43
C GLU A 65 -13.42 -25.39 29.31
N TYR A 66 -14.56 -26.05 29.10
CA TYR A 66 -14.87 -27.24 29.89
C TYR A 66 -13.83 -28.34 29.65
N PRO A 67 -13.33 -28.98 30.71
CA PRO A 67 -12.47 -30.14 30.56
C PRO A 67 -13.19 -31.25 29.77
N PRO A 68 -12.47 -32.14 29.08
CA PRO A 68 -13.06 -33.33 28.48
C PRO A 68 -13.91 -34.10 29.49
N ILE A 69 -15.01 -34.71 29.03
CA ILE A 69 -15.97 -35.38 29.93
C ILE A 69 -15.32 -36.50 30.77
N LYS A 70 -14.30 -37.17 30.23
CA LYS A 70 -13.54 -38.20 30.94
C LYS A 70 -12.83 -37.63 32.16
N ASP A 71 -12.19 -36.48 32.03
CA ASP A 71 -11.47 -35.81 33.12
C ASP A 71 -12.43 -35.26 34.16
N GLN A 72 -13.62 -34.81 33.72
CA GLN A 72 -14.67 -34.41 34.65
C GLN A 72 -15.17 -35.60 35.50
N LEU A 73 -15.40 -36.77 34.89
CA LEU A 73 -15.81 -37.97 35.61
C LEU A 73 -14.73 -38.47 36.56
N ASP A 74 -13.46 -38.45 36.12
CA ASP A 74 -12.30 -38.80 36.93
C ASP A 74 -12.16 -37.87 38.16
N LYS A 75 -12.32 -36.57 37.94
CA LYS A 75 -12.33 -35.56 39.01
C LYS A 75 -13.46 -35.79 40.01
N ILE A 76 -14.66 -36.14 39.55
CA ILE A 76 -15.79 -36.48 40.43
C ILE A 76 -15.45 -37.74 41.26
N TYR A 77 -14.84 -38.75 40.64
CA TYR A 77 -14.48 -39.99 41.31
C TYR A 77 -13.40 -39.80 42.38
N HIS A 78 -12.33 -39.06 42.08
CA HIS A 78 -11.18 -38.89 42.98
C HIS A 78 -11.31 -37.69 43.94
N GLY A 79 -11.96 -36.61 43.52
CA GLY A 79 -12.07 -35.36 44.27
C GLY A 79 -13.48 -35.05 44.80
N GLY A 80 -14.48 -35.87 44.44
CA GLY A 80 -15.87 -35.66 44.81
C GLY A 80 -16.56 -34.55 44.01
N ILE A 81 -17.88 -34.46 44.19
CA ILE A 81 -18.73 -33.54 43.42
C ILE A 81 -18.47 -32.07 43.74
N ASP A 82 -18.03 -31.76 44.96
CA ASP A 82 -17.80 -30.38 45.38
C ASP A 82 -16.55 -29.79 44.75
N ALA A 83 -15.46 -30.57 44.62
CA ALA A 83 -14.27 -30.16 43.89
C ALA A 83 -14.56 -29.93 42.41
N TRP A 84 -15.33 -30.81 41.77
CA TRP A 84 -15.77 -30.63 40.39
C TRP A 84 -16.64 -29.38 40.21
N LYS A 85 -17.60 -29.13 41.12
CA LYS A 85 -18.43 -27.92 41.09
C LYS A 85 -17.61 -26.65 41.25
N ALA A 86 -16.56 -26.65 42.07
CA ALA A 86 -15.68 -25.51 42.24
C ALA A 86 -14.97 -25.15 40.92
N ASP A 87 -14.39 -26.14 40.23
CA ASP A 87 -13.72 -25.94 38.94
C ASP A 87 -14.69 -25.43 37.86
N ILE A 88 -15.87 -26.05 37.75
CA ILE A 88 -16.93 -25.63 36.82
C ILE A 88 -17.44 -24.22 37.16
N LYS A 89 -17.49 -23.86 38.45
CA LYS A 89 -17.93 -22.54 38.90
C LYS A 89 -16.96 -21.45 38.44
N VAL A 90 -15.64 -21.68 38.46
CA VAL A 90 -14.65 -20.72 37.93
C VAL A 90 -14.94 -20.37 36.46
N ILE A 91 -15.19 -21.39 35.63
CA ILE A 91 -15.53 -21.18 34.21
C ILE A 91 -16.86 -20.42 34.07
N LYS A 92 -17.87 -20.77 34.87
CA LYS A 92 -19.19 -20.12 34.81
C LYS A 92 -19.19 -18.69 35.34
N ASP A 93 -18.35 -18.37 36.30
CA ASP A 93 -18.13 -17.02 36.84
C ASP A 93 -17.32 -16.16 35.87
N LYS A 94 -16.39 -16.77 35.12
CA LYS A 94 -15.67 -16.13 34.01
C LYS A 94 -16.60 -15.80 32.83
N TYR A 95 -17.58 -16.67 32.55
CA TYR A 95 -18.58 -16.49 31.50
C TYR A 95 -20.02 -16.44 32.05
N PRO A 96 -20.44 -15.37 32.73
CA PRO A 96 -21.78 -15.25 33.29
C PRO A 96 -22.87 -15.30 32.21
N LYS A 97 -24.09 -15.71 32.61
CA LYS A 97 -25.24 -15.82 31.69
C LYS A 97 -25.69 -14.47 31.14
N THR A 98 -25.41 -13.40 31.88
CA THR A 98 -25.58 -12.01 31.43
C THR A 98 -24.39 -11.63 30.55
N GLN A 99 -24.46 -12.10 29.30
CA GLN A 99 -23.80 -11.57 28.10
C GLN A 99 -22.33 -11.13 28.31
N VAL A 100 -21.41 -12.07 28.15
CA VAL A 100 -20.01 -11.73 27.83
C VAL A 100 -19.95 -11.53 26.33
N GLY A 101 -20.12 -10.29 25.88
CA GLY A 101 -19.67 -9.94 24.53
C GLY A 101 -18.17 -10.19 24.49
N ILE A 102 -17.73 -11.18 23.71
CA ILE A 102 -16.30 -11.31 23.46
C ILE A 102 -15.93 -10.32 22.36
N THR A 103 -14.85 -9.59 22.59
CA THR A 103 -14.28 -8.73 21.56
C THR A 103 -13.30 -9.57 20.75
N THR A 104 -13.61 -9.73 19.47
CA THR A 104 -12.73 -10.39 18.51
C THR A 104 -12.31 -9.35 17.48
N THR A 105 -11.03 -9.32 17.12
CA THR A 105 -10.55 -8.50 16.00
C THR A 105 -10.91 -9.19 14.69
N GLU A 106 -11.67 -8.52 13.82
CA GLU A 106 -12.04 -9.06 12.52
C GLU A 106 -10.87 -9.02 11.51
N ALA A 107 -10.96 -9.83 10.45
CA ALA A 107 -9.98 -9.78 9.37
C ALA A 107 -10.07 -8.45 8.60
N LEU A 108 -8.97 -8.03 7.98
CA LEU A 108 -8.95 -6.80 7.18
C LEU A 108 -9.99 -6.87 6.05
N PRO A 109 -10.79 -5.81 5.85
CA PRO A 109 -11.85 -5.80 4.86
C PRO A 109 -11.29 -5.74 3.43
N SER A 110 -12.02 -6.30 2.47
CA SER A 110 -11.59 -6.41 1.07
C SER A 110 -11.32 -5.07 0.39
N TRP A 111 -12.04 -4.01 0.78
CA TRP A 111 -11.83 -2.67 0.21
C TRP A 111 -10.40 -2.16 0.43
N LEU A 112 -9.72 -2.59 1.51
CA LEU A 112 -8.35 -2.20 1.79
C LEU A 112 -7.38 -2.78 0.76
N ALA A 113 -7.61 -4.03 0.33
CA ALA A 113 -6.82 -4.65 -0.73
C ALA A 113 -7.07 -3.94 -2.07
N THR A 114 -8.31 -3.55 -2.37
CA THR A 114 -8.64 -2.73 -3.55
C THR A 114 -7.92 -1.38 -3.51
N ALA A 115 -7.96 -0.67 -2.37
CA ALA A 115 -7.33 0.64 -2.24
C ALA A 115 -5.80 0.57 -2.41
N LEU A 116 -5.15 -0.46 -1.85
CA LEU A 116 -3.71 -0.68 -2.07
C LEU A 116 -3.41 -0.99 -3.54
N PHE A 117 -4.23 -1.83 -4.19
CA PHE A 117 -4.07 -2.17 -5.60
C PHE A 117 -4.19 -0.92 -6.50
N ASP A 118 -5.18 -0.07 -6.24
CA ASP A 118 -5.37 1.19 -6.97
C ASP A 118 -4.19 2.14 -6.77
N LYS A 119 -3.69 2.27 -5.53
CA LYS A 119 -2.49 3.05 -5.24
C LYS A 119 -1.25 2.52 -5.98
N GLN A 120 -1.05 1.20 -6.00
CA GLN A 120 0.05 0.58 -6.76
C GLN A 120 -0.04 0.87 -8.26
N LYS A 121 -1.26 0.90 -8.81
CA LYS A 121 -1.52 1.24 -10.21
C LYS A 121 -1.16 2.71 -10.50
N GLU A 122 -1.57 3.63 -9.64
CA GLU A 122 -1.25 5.06 -9.76
C GLU A 122 0.27 5.30 -9.78
N GLU A 123 1.00 4.75 -8.80
CA GLU A 123 2.45 4.89 -8.70
C GLU A 123 3.17 4.30 -9.92
N TYR A 124 2.72 3.15 -10.41
CA TYR A 124 3.29 2.54 -11.61
C TYR A 124 3.07 3.39 -12.87
N VAL A 125 1.89 3.99 -13.04
CA VAL A 125 1.61 4.89 -14.17
C VAL A 125 2.49 6.12 -14.09
N ALA A 126 2.59 6.75 -12.93
CA ALA A 126 3.45 7.91 -12.70
C ALA A 126 4.93 7.59 -12.99
N ALA A 127 5.40 6.42 -12.56
CA ALA A 127 6.76 5.96 -12.84
C ALA A 127 7.02 5.76 -14.34
N LYS A 128 6.07 5.15 -15.08
CA LYS A 128 6.17 5.03 -16.54
C LYS A 128 6.19 6.38 -17.24
N GLU A 129 5.35 7.32 -16.82
CA GLU A 129 5.34 8.67 -17.35
C GLU A 129 6.67 9.39 -17.11
N ARG A 130 7.24 9.25 -15.90
CA ARG A 130 8.55 9.83 -15.56
C ARG A 130 9.67 9.27 -16.44
N LEU A 131 9.65 7.97 -16.72
CA LEU A 131 10.62 7.32 -17.61
C LEU A 131 10.40 7.63 -19.09
N ALA A 132 9.20 8.05 -19.50
CA ALA A 132 8.90 8.47 -20.86
C ALA A 132 9.32 9.92 -21.17
N GLN A 133 9.51 10.77 -20.15
CA GLN A 133 10.04 12.12 -20.31
C GLN A 133 11.48 12.08 -20.85
N PHE A 134 11.95 13.12 -21.54
CA PHE A 134 13.34 13.12 -22.02
C PHE A 134 14.33 13.25 -20.86
N GLU A 135 15.51 12.65 -20.98
CA GLU A 135 16.61 12.83 -20.02
C GLU A 135 17.24 14.21 -20.19
N LEU A 136 17.43 14.94 -19.10
CA LEU A 136 17.96 16.31 -19.18
C LEU A 136 19.36 16.34 -19.78
N ALA A 137 20.19 15.32 -19.54
CA ALA A 137 21.52 15.18 -20.13
C ALA A 137 21.52 14.91 -21.64
N ASN A 138 20.42 14.39 -22.19
CA ASN A 138 20.31 14.04 -23.61
C ASN A 138 19.54 15.09 -24.42
N GLY A 139 18.71 15.91 -23.76
CA GLY A 139 17.83 16.86 -24.42
C GLY A 139 16.73 16.15 -25.23
N LYS A 140 16.06 16.89 -26.11
CA LYS A 140 14.98 16.37 -26.96
C LYS A 140 15.21 16.76 -28.41
N LYS A 141 15.29 15.76 -29.28
CA LYS A 141 15.35 15.97 -30.73
C LYS A 141 13.97 15.86 -31.38
N ALA A 142 13.70 16.70 -32.37
CA ALA A 142 12.52 16.64 -33.22
C ALA A 142 12.81 17.29 -34.57
N VAL A 143 11.83 17.27 -35.48
CA VAL A 143 11.92 17.99 -36.75
C VAL A 143 11.94 19.48 -36.48
N ILE A 144 13.02 20.17 -36.88
CA ILE A 144 13.20 21.62 -36.71
C ILE A 144 12.99 22.40 -38.01
N GLY A 145 12.84 21.69 -39.12
CA GLY A 145 12.58 22.24 -40.44
C GLY A 145 12.62 21.16 -41.49
N THR A 146 12.37 21.55 -42.73
CA THR A 146 12.52 20.69 -43.90
C THR A 146 13.59 21.29 -44.81
N GLN A 147 14.38 20.42 -45.42
CA GLN A 147 15.36 20.81 -46.41
C GLN A 147 15.08 20.07 -47.72
N ASN A 148 15.35 20.74 -48.83
CA ASN A 148 15.16 20.16 -50.15
C ASN A 148 16.46 19.46 -50.58
N VAL A 149 16.41 18.15 -50.79
CA VAL A 149 17.59 17.29 -51.04
C VAL A 149 17.37 16.48 -52.32
N TRP A 150 18.40 16.35 -53.14
CA TRP A 150 18.34 15.50 -54.34
C TRP A 150 18.37 14.02 -53.95
N SER A 151 17.38 13.25 -54.40
CA SER A 151 17.31 11.80 -54.19
C SER A 151 17.75 11.05 -55.44
N ASP A 152 18.91 10.37 -55.37
CA ASP A 152 19.42 9.55 -56.47
C ASP A 152 18.47 8.40 -56.85
N LYS A 153 17.66 7.92 -55.91
CA LYS A 153 16.71 6.83 -56.14
C LYS A 153 15.48 7.28 -56.94
N LEU A 154 15.03 8.51 -56.70
CA LEU A 154 13.83 9.06 -57.33
C LEU A 154 14.17 9.99 -58.50
N GLU A 155 15.46 10.28 -58.73
CA GLU A 155 15.96 11.25 -59.69
C GLU A 155 15.22 12.60 -59.59
N ALA A 156 14.94 13.03 -58.35
CA ALA A 156 14.17 14.23 -58.05
C ALA A 156 14.59 14.86 -56.72
N TYR A 157 14.33 16.15 -56.58
CA TYR A 157 14.39 16.83 -55.29
C TYR A 157 13.21 16.42 -54.40
N ILE A 158 13.51 16.02 -53.17
CA ILE A 158 12.53 15.67 -52.14
C ILE A 158 12.72 16.57 -50.92
N ASP A 159 11.63 16.83 -50.19
CA ASP A 159 11.71 17.47 -48.89
C ASP A 159 12.03 16.42 -47.83
N GLU A 160 13.13 16.62 -47.11
CA GLU A 160 13.59 15.77 -46.03
C GLU A 160 13.53 16.53 -44.69
N ASP A 161 13.08 15.84 -43.65
CA ASP A 161 13.02 16.40 -42.30
C ASP A 161 14.42 16.62 -41.73
N VAL A 162 14.69 17.84 -41.27
CA VAL A 162 15.90 18.17 -40.51
C VAL A 162 15.62 17.89 -39.04
N ILE A 163 16.28 16.86 -38.49
CA ILE A 163 16.19 16.52 -37.07
C ILE A 163 17.23 17.32 -36.27
N GLY A 164 16.76 18.13 -35.33
CA GLY A 164 17.60 18.94 -34.44
C GLY A 164 17.11 18.93 -33.00
N PHE A 165 17.84 19.57 -32.09
CA PHE A 165 17.41 19.73 -30.71
C PHE A 165 16.31 20.80 -30.62
N ILE A 166 15.14 20.40 -30.13
CA ILE A 166 14.10 21.34 -29.69
C ILE A 166 14.24 21.67 -28.19
N ILE A 167 14.97 20.82 -27.46
CA ILE A 167 15.45 21.08 -26.10
C ILE A 167 16.91 20.66 -26.08
N GLU A 168 17.81 21.59 -25.74
CA GLU A 168 19.24 21.32 -25.68
C GLU A 168 19.58 20.42 -24.47
N PRO A 169 20.55 19.50 -24.60
CA PRO A 169 21.04 18.72 -23.48
C PRO A 169 21.70 19.63 -22.43
N LEU A 170 21.39 19.40 -21.16
CA LEU A 170 22.12 20.05 -20.07
C LEU A 170 23.55 19.49 -19.98
N PRO A 171 24.54 20.36 -19.72
CA PRO A 171 25.92 19.90 -19.53
C PRO A 171 26.00 19.00 -18.30
N ILE A 172 26.75 17.90 -18.42
CA ILE A 172 26.97 16.94 -17.33
C ILE A 172 27.80 17.56 -16.21
N VAL A 173 28.75 18.44 -16.57
CA VAL A 173 29.67 19.10 -15.64
C VAL A 173 29.51 20.61 -15.77
N ILE A 174 29.37 21.28 -14.63
CA ILE A 174 29.30 22.74 -14.52
C ILE A 174 30.39 23.23 -13.56
N LYS A 175 30.58 24.55 -13.53
CA LYS A 175 31.46 25.21 -12.56
C LYS A 175 30.69 25.57 -11.29
N ASP A 176 31.24 25.25 -10.13
CA ASP A 176 30.73 25.74 -8.84
C ASP A 176 31.11 27.22 -8.63
N GLU A 177 30.69 27.79 -7.49
CA GLU A 177 31.01 29.16 -7.08
C GLU A 177 32.52 29.44 -6.96
N ASN A 178 33.34 28.40 -6.82
CA ASN A 178 34.79 28.46 -6.68
C ASN A 178 35.53 28.12 -7.99
N GLY A 179 34.81 27.85 -9.09
CA GLY A 179 35.39 27.47 -10.38
C GLY A 179 35.83 26.00 -10.49
N ASN A 180 35.47 25.14 -9.54
CA ASN A 180 35.71 23.70 -9.60
C ASN A 180 34.69 23.02 -10.52
N ASN A 181 35.09 21.90 -11.12
CA ASN A 181 34.17 21.07 -11.91
C ASN A 181 33.31 20.23 -10.95
N ILE A 182 32.00 20.41 -11.02
CA ILE A 182 31.01 19.60 -10.30
C ILE A 182 30.02 18.99 -11.28
N ARG A 183 29.41 17.86 -10.92
CA ARG A 183 28.27 17.34 -11.67
C ARG A 183 27.13 18.34 -11.61
N ASN A 184 26.44 18.54 -12.72
CA ASN A 184 25.26 19.39 -12.77
C ASN A 184 24.17 18.84 -11.82
N PRO A 185 23.80 19.57 -10.75
CA PRO A 185 22.84 19.08 -9.77
C PRO A 185 21.49 18.70 -10.37
N LEU A 186 21.06 19.39 -11.44
CA LEU A 186 19.79 19.09 -12.12
C LEU A 186 19.83 17.75 -12.86
N VAL A 187 20.96 17.42 -13.48
CA VAL A 187 21.15 16.12 -14.14
C VAL A 187 21.22 15.00 -13.09
N VAL A 188 21.93 15.24 -11.98
CA VAL A 188 21.99 14.29 -10.87
C VAL A 188 20.60 14.00 -10.29
N GLN A 189 19.78 15.04 -10.13
CA GLN A 189 18.40 14.91 -9.66
C GLN A 189 17.54 14.13 -10.68
N ASP A 190 17.61 14.46 -11.97
CA ASP A 190 16.87 13.76 -13.03
C ASP A 190 17.20 12.25 -13.07
N GLU A 191 18.48 11.90 -13.00
CA GLU A 191 18.94 10.51 -12.93
C GLU A 191 18.39 9.81 -11.68
N ALA A 192 18.44 10.45 -10.52
CA ALA A 192 17.95 9.87 -9.26
C ALA A 192 16.44 9.61 -9.31
N GLU A 193 15.66 10.56 -9.82
CA GLU A 193 14.21 10.41 -10.00
C GLU A 193 13.86 9.28 -10.99
N ARG A 194 14.65 9.11 -12.06
CA ARG A 194 14.49 8.01 -13.01
C ARG A 194 14.83 6.65 -12.40
N VAL A 195 15.89 6.58 -11.60
CA VAL A 195 16.23 5.36 -10.85
C VAL A 195 15.10 4.99 -9.88
N ALA A 196 14.54 5.98 -9.16
CA ALA A 196 13.40 5.76 -8.27
C ALA A 196 12.16 5.27 -9.04
N ALA A 197 11.84 5.87 -10.19
CA ALA A 197 10.74 5.42 -11.04
C ALA A 197 10.94 3.97 -11.55
N GLN A 198 12.17 3.61 -11.93
CA GLN A 198 12.46 2.23 -12.32
C GLN A 198 12.31 1.25 -11.15
N GLU A 199 12.65 1.67 -9.93
CA GLU A 199 12.46 0.86 -8.73
C GLU A 199 10.99 0.61 -8.43
N VAL A 200 10.13 1.62 -8.61
CA VAL A 200 8.66 1.46 -8.52
C VAL A 200 8.19 0.39 -9.48
N ILE A 201 8.56 0.49 -10.77
CA ILE A 201 8.19 -0.51 -11.80
C ILE A 201 8.64 -1.92 -11.43
N ASN A 202 9.86 -2.07 -10.91
CA ASN A 202 10.41 -3.37 -10.55
C ASN A 202 9.71 -4.01 -9.34
N LYS A 203 9.17 -3.19 -8.43
CA LYS A 203 8.43 -3.62 -7.23
C LYS A 203 6.94 -3.83 -7.49
N THR A 204 6.39 -3.26 -8.56
CA THR A 204 4.97 -3.39 -8.90
C THR A 204 4.61 -4.86 -9.17
N PRO A 205 3.60 -5.43 -8.49
CA PRO A 205 3.17 -6.80 -8.74
C PRO A 205 2.67 -7.00 -10.18
N GLN A 206 2.96 -8.16 -10.77
CA GLN A 206 2.55 -8.47 -12.16
C GLN A 206 1.03 -8.33 -12.38
N ALA A 207 0.21 -8.71 -11.40
CA ALA A 207 -1.24 -8.56 -11.48
C ALA A 207 -1.70 -7.10 -11.67
N VAL A 208 -0.96 -6.14 -11.10
CA VAL A 208 -1.21 -4.70 -11.30
C VAL A 208 -0.84 -4.31 -12.73
N ILE A 209 0.33 -4.75 -13.20
CA ILE A 209 0.82 -4.48 -14.57
C ILE A 209 -0.15 -5.01 -15.63
N ASP A 210 -0.62 -6.24 -15.45
CA ASP A 210 -1.56 -6.90 -16.36
C ASP A 210 -2.89 -6.12 -16.45
N SER A 211 -3.38 -5.58 -15.33
CA SER A 211 -4.61 -4.78 -15.28
C SER A 211 -4.57 -3.47 -16.07
N ILE A 212 -3.39 -3.01 -16.48
CA ILE A 212 -3.19 -1.77 -17.24
C ILE A 212 -3.02 -2.05 -18.73
N ASN A 213 -2.47 -3.22 -19.09
CA ASN A 213 -2.17 -3.59 -20.48
C ASN A 213 -3.33 -4.34 -21.16
N THR A 214 -4.45 -4.54 -20.47
CA THR A 214 -5.67 -5.18 -20.99
C THR A 214 -6.64 -4.14 -21.53
#